data_AF-A0A7C7UCV0-F1
#
_entry.id   AF-A0A7C7UCV0-F1
#
_cell.length_a   1.000
_cell.length_b   1.000
_cell.length_c   1.000
_cell.angle_alpha   90.00
_cell.angle_beta   90.00
_cell.angle_gamma   90.00
#
_symmetry.space_group_name_H-M   'P 1'
#
loop_
_entity.id
_entity.type
_entity.pdbx_description
1 polymer ?
#
loop_
_entity_poly.entity_id
_entity_poly.type
_entity_poly.pdbx_seq_one_letter_code
_entity_poly.pdbx_strand_id
1 'polypeptide(L)'
;MSGEEASYARRVKRAAQLLLFQRHRTPGVKGWELRRSLGKNYMKIVKMLDSELERLGLQVKIVHENSDAGGDEEAKLDRARFLVTLRGSLPAADAQASGWRIDDLAALTATLTYLASRQGKASRGEVERLLSSKL
;
A
#
# COMPACT_ATOMS: atom_id res chain seq x y z
N MET A 1 18.88 -22.62 -16.63
CA MET A 1 17.72 -21.93 -16.03
C MET A 1 16.48 -22.68 -16.50
N SER A 2 15.79 -23.36 -15.58
CA SER A 2 14.62 -24.17 -15.92
C SER A 2 13.52 -23.27 -16.53
N GLY A 3 12.75 -23.77 -17.49
CA GLY A 3 11.67 -23.00 -18.16
C GLY A 3 10.64 -22.42 -17.18
N GLU A 4 10.49 -23.05 -16.00
CA GLU A 4 9.65 -22.54 -14.92
C GLU A 4 10.23 -21.29 -14.25
N GLU A 5 11.54 -21.24 -14.00
CA GLU A 5 12.22 -20.09 -13.39
C GLU A 5 12.11 -18.85 -14.28
N ALA A 6 12.24 -19.02 -15.59
CA ALA A 6 12.05 -17.94 -16.57
C ALA A 6 10.61 -17.40 -16.57
N SER A 7 9.62 -18.29 -16.42
CA SER A 7 8.21 -17.92 -16.28
C SER A 7 7.93 -17.14 -14.99
N TYR A 8 8.51 -17.57 -13.86
CA TYR A 8 8.39 -16.86 -12.59
C TYR A 8 9.07 -15.50 -12.62
N ALA A 9 10.29 -15.39 -13.17
CA ALA A 9 10.99 -14.12 -13.31
C ALA A 9 10.18 -13.11 -14.15
N ARG A 10 9.52 -13.56 -15.21
CA ARG A 10 8.63 -12.71 -16.03
C ARG A 10 7.43 -12.21 -15.23
N ARG A 11 6.84 -13.06 -14.39
CA ARG A 11 5.70 -12.71 -13.53
C ARG A 11 6.11 -11.76 -12.39
N VAL A 12 7.31 -11.91 -11.83
CA VAL A 12 7.87 -10.97 -10.83
C VAL A 12 8.06 -9.58 -11.45
N LYS A 13 8.67 -9.50 -12.65
CA LYS A 13 8.78 -8.23 -13.40
C LYS A 13 7.42 -7.59 -13.65
N ARG A 14 6.41 -8.39 -13.99
CA ARG A 14 5.03 -7.92 -14.20
C ARG A 14 4.40 -7.41 -12.90
N ALA A 15 4.62 -8.08 -11.78
CA ALA A 15 4.15 -7.64 -10.47
C ALA A 15 4.78 -6.30 -10.07
N ALA A 16 6.08 -6.13 -10.31
CA ALA A 16 6.77 -4.87 -10.07
C ALA A 16 6.16 -3.72 -10.90
N GLN A 17 5.90 -3.96 -12.20
CA GLN A 17 5.23 -2.99 -13.06
C GLN A 17 3.86 -2.59 -12.52
N LEU A 18 3.04 -3.55 -12.07
CA LEU A 18 1.71 -3.26 -11.54
C LEU A 18 1.76 -2.48 -10.23
N LEU A 19 2.66 -2.85 -9.32
CA LEU A 19 2.70 -2.24 -7.98
C LEU A 19 3.44 -0.90 -7.93
N LEU A 20 4.48 -0.71 -8.76
CA LEU A 20 5.30 0.50 -8.78
C LEU A 20 4.78 1.57 -9.72
N PHE A 21 4.16 1.19 -10.85
CA PHE A 21 3.59 2.17 -11.78
C PHE A 21 2.12 2.41 -11.50
N GLN A 22 1.86 3.58 -10.95
CA GLN A 22 0.54 4.04 -10.56
C GLN A 22 -0.37 4.27 -11.78
N ARG A 23 -1.51 3.58 -11.85
CA ARG A 23 -2.51 3.75 -12.92
C ARG A 23 -3.58 4.81 -12.60
N HIS A 24 -3.77 5.17 -11.31
CA HIS A 24 -4.83 6.09 -10.82
C HIS A 24 -4.39 6.88 -9.56
N ARG A 25 -5.19 7.85 -9.08
CA ARG A 25 -4.89 8.73 -7.92
C ARG A 25 -4.50 8.02 -6.62
N THR A 26 -4.86 6.75 -6.44
CA THR A 26 -4.54 5.98 -5.25
C THR A 26 -3.40 4.98 -5.51
N PRO A 27 -2.36 4.94 -4.68
CA PRO A 27 -1.24 4.02 -4.84
C PRO A 27 -1.67 2.56 -4.66
N GLY A 28 -0.93 1.63 -5.28
CA GLY A 28 -1.15 0.19 -5.16
C GLY A 28 -2.22 -0.38 -6.08
N VAL A 29 -2.44 -1.69 -5.95
CA VAL A 29 -3.32 -2.50 -6.80
C VAL A 29 -4.16 -3.44 -5.93
N LYS A 30 -5.42 -3.71 -6.31
CA LYS A 30 -6.27 -4.67 -5.59
C LYS A 30 -5.85 -6.12 -5.82
N GLY A 31 -6.06 -6.99 -4.85
CA GLY A 31 -5.69 -8.41 -4.94
C GLY A 31 -6.30 -9.13 -6.14
N TRP A 32 -7.57 -8.85 -6.46
CA TRP A 32 -8.24 -9.45 -7.62
C TRP A 32 -7.57 -9.06 -8.95
N GLU A 33 -6.99 -7.86 -9.05
CA GLU A 33 -6.25 -7.41 -10.25
C GLU A 33 -4.91 -8.14 -10.37
N LEU A 34 -4.22 -8.35 -9.25
CA LEU A 34 -3.01 -9.17 -9.19
C LEU A 34 -3.33 -10.62 -9.57
N ARG A 35 -4.41 -11.19 -9.04
CA ARG A 35 -4.86 -12.55 -9.38
C ARG A 35 -5.21 -12.68 -10.86
N ARG A 36 -5.87 -11.68 -11.45
CA ARG A 36 -6.21 -11.65 -12.88
C ARG A 36 -4.97 -11.57 -13.77
N SER A 37 -3.99 -10.73 -13.42
CA SER A 37 -2.79 -10.55 -14.26
C SER A 37 -1.70 -11.58 -14.02
N LEU A 38 -1.55 -12.05 -12.78
CA LEU A 38 -0.47 -12.95 -12.38
C LEU A 38 -0.95 -14.38 -12.23
N GLY A 39 -2.25 -14.66 -12.05
CA GLY A 39 -2.82 -16.00 -11.86
C GLY A 39 -2.99 -16.42 -10.39
N LYS A 40 -3.48 -17.65 -10.15
CA LYS A 40 -3.81 -18.17 -8.79
C LYS A 40 -2.65 -18.10 -7.78
N ASN A 41 -1.41 -18.25 -8.23
CA ASN A 41 -0.22 -18.22 -7.36
C ASN A 41 0.40 -16.81 -7.21
N TYR A 42 -0.37 -15.74 -7.40
CA TYR A 42 0.15 -14.37 -7.33
C TYR A 42 0.83 -14.07 -5.98
N MET A 43 0.35 -14.65 -4.88
CA MET A 43 0.91 -14.40 -3.55
C MET A 43 2.37 -14.88 -3.42
N LYS A 44 2.72 -16.00 -4.08
CA LYS A 44 4.12 -16.47 -4.14
C LYS A 44 5.00 -15.48 -4.92
N ILE A 45 4.46 -14.90 -5.98
CA ILE A 45 5.14 -13.90 -6.81
C ILE A 45 5.34 -12.59 -6.06
N VAL A 46 4.33 -12.16 -5.29
CA VAL A 46 4.42 -10.99 -4.41
C VAL A 46 5.51 -11.20 -3.37
N LYS A 47 5.61 -12.39 -2.75
CA LYS A 47 6.69 -12.70 -1.81
C LYS A 47 8.08 -12.66 -2.46
N MET A 48 8.23 -13.22 -3.67
CA MET A 48 9.50 -13.14 -4.40
C MET A 48 9.87 -11.70 -4.75
N LEU A 49 8.87 -10.89 -5.15
CA LEU A 49 9.07 -9.46 -5.38
C LEU A 49 9.49 -8.73 -4.10
N ASP A 50 8.87 -9.04 -2.96
CA ASP A 50 9.22 -8.44 -1.67
C ASP A 50 10.69 -8.70 -1.28
N SER A 51 11.20 -9.92 -1.51
CA SER A 51 12.62 -10.25 -1.29
C SER A 51 13.57 -9.47 -2.19
N GLU A 52 13.18 -9.17 -3.43
CA GLU A 52 13.97 -8.31 -4.33
C GLU A 52 13.90 -6.84 -3.91
N LEU A 53 12.72 -6.37 -3.48
CA LEU A 53 12.50 -5.01 -2.96
C LEU A 53 13.23 -4.75 -1.64
N GLU A 54 13.42 -5.78 -0.81
CA GLU A 54 14.15 -5.69 0.44
C GLU A 54 15.58 -5.16 0.24
N ARG A 55 16.25 -5.59 -0.83
CA ARG A 55 17.60 -5.12 -1.21
C ARG A 55 17.64 -3.62 -1.52
N LEU A 56 16.49 -3.03 -1.87
CA LEU A 56 16.31 -1.62 -2.18
C LEU A 56 15.73 -0.83 -0.99
N GLY A 57 15.58 -1.44 0.19
CA GLY A 57 14.95 -0.80 1.34
C GLY A 57 13.43 -0.62 1.18
N LEU A 58 12.80 -1.38 0.29
CA LEU A 58 11.36 -1.36 0.02
C LEU A 58 10.69 -2.63 0.56
N GLN A 59 9.36 -2.59 0.69
CA GLN A 59 8.52 -3.72 1.10
C GLN A 59 7.12 -3.62 0.48
N VAL A 60 6.48 -4.77 0.25
CA VAL A 60 5.07 -4.85 -0.13
C VAL A 60 4.21 -4.92 1.13
N LYS A 61 3.32 -3.94 1.30
CA LYS A 61 2.35 -3.90 2.40
C LYS A 61 0.95 -4.20 1.88
N ILE A 62 0.20 -4.96 2.68
CA ILE A 62 -1.19 -5.33 2.40
C ILE A 62 -2.09 -4.52 3.32
N VAL A 63 -3.02 -3.79 2.73
CA VAL A 63 -3.98 -2.95 3.45
C VAL A 63 -5.38 -3.48 3.16
N HIS A 64 -6.08 -3.89 4.22
CA HIS A 64 -7.46 -4.36 4.11
C HIS A 64 -8.40 -3.16 4.19
N GLU A 65 -9.12 -2.87 3.10
CA GLU A 65 -10.00 -1.69 3.00
C GLU A 65 -11.26 -1.80 3.88
N ASN A 66 -11.62 -2.99 4.38
CA ASN A 66 -12.72 -3.22 5.32
C ASN A 66 -12.39 -4.39 6.24
N SER A 67 -12.32 -4.16 7.55
CA SER A 67 -12.04 -5.18 8.58
C SER A 67 -13.23 -6.10 8.85
N ASP A 68 -14.45 -5.70 8.47
CA ASP A 68 -15.69 -6.31 8.98
C ASP A 68 -16.40 -7.23 7.97
N ALA A 69 -15.79 -7.45 6.81
CA ALA A 69 -16.38 -8.32 5.80
C ALA A 69 -16.05 -9.79 6.11
N GLY A 70 -16.99 -10.49 6.75
CA GLY A 70 -16.99 -11.95 6.80
C GLY A 70 -16.75 -12.55 5.42
N GLY A 71 -15.90 -13.58 5.38
CA GLY A 71 -15.42 -14.23 4.16
C GLY A 71 -14.18 -15.07 4.44
N ASP A 72 -13.89 -15.99 3.53
CA ASP A 72 -12.64 -16.76 3.55
C ASP A 72 -11.42 -15.84 3.31
N GLU A 73 -10.24 -16.33 3.68
CA GLU A 73 -8.98 -15.57 3.52
C GLU A 73 -8.72 -15.16 2.06
N GLU A 74 -9.16 -15.95 1.10
CA GLU A 74 -8.96 -15.66 -0.32
C GLU A 74 -9.80 -14.45 -0.78
N ALA A 75 -11.07 -14.35 -0.35
CA ALA A 75 -11.90 -13.18 -0.64
C ALA A 75 -11.39 -11.92 0.06
N LYS A 76 -10.83 -12.04 1.26
CA LYS A 76 -10.19 -10.91 1.97
C LYS A 76 -8.97 -10.41 1.21
N LEU A 77 -8.13 -11.30 0.70
CA LEU A 77 -6.95 -10.95 -0.09
C LEU A 77 -7.33 -10.31 -1.42
N ASP A 78 -8.36 -10.82 -2.10
CA ASP A 78 -8.83 -10.26 -3.36
C ASP A 78 -9.33 -8.81 -3.21
N ARG A 79 -9.90 -8.46 -2.04
CA ARG A 79 -10.32 -7.09 -1.70
C ARG A 79 -9.20 -6.22 -1.13
N ALA A 80 -8.15 -6.83 -0.60
CA ALA A 80 -7.02 -6.11 -0.03
C ALA A 80 -6.26 -5.34 -1.11
N ARG A 81 -5.65 -4.24 -0.69
CA ARG A 81 -4.79 -3.42 -1.53
C ARG A 81 -3.34 -3.72 -1.23
N PHE A 82 -2.59 -4.04 -2.27
CA PHE A 82 -1.17 -4.28 -2.22
C PHE A 82 -0.45 -3.02 -2.68
N LEU A 83 0.47 -2.53 -1.88
CA LEU A 83 1.19 -1.28 -2.13
C LEU A 83 2.66 -1.42 -1.72
N VAL A 84 3.56 -0.80 -2.48
CA VAL A 84 4.98 -0.77 -2.12
C VAL A 84 5.22 0.43 -1.20
N THR A 85 5.92 0.18 -0.10
CA THR A 85 6.29 1.18 0.90
C THR A 85 7.76 1.02 1.26
N LEU A 86 8.30 2.00 1.95
CA LEU A 86 9.64 1.91 2.52
C LEU A 86 9.64 0.89 3.65
N ARG A 87 10.73 0.12 3.76
CA ARG A 87 10.95 -0.83 4.85
C ARG A 87 11.33 -0.13 6.16
N GLY A 88 11.95 1.05 6.05
CA GLY A 88 12.32 1.91 7.17
C GLY A 88 11.75 3.32 7.05
N SER A 89 12.16 4.20 7.96
CA SER A 89 11.83 5.63 7.87
C SER A 89 12.66 6.29 6.79
N LEU A 90 12.03 7.13 5.96
CA LEU A 90 12.77 8.08 5.15
C LEU A 90 13.35 9.17 6.06
N PRO A 91 14.59 9.63 5.86
CA PRO A 91 15.08 10.84 6.49
C PRO A 91 14.17 12.02 6.15
N ALA A 92 13.98 12.95 7.10
CA ALA A 92 13.08 14.10 6.90
C ALA A 92 13.48 14.98 5.71
N ALA A 93 14.78 15.05 5.40
CA ALA A 93 15.30 15.76 4.23
C ALA A 93 14.82 15.13 2.91
N ASP A 94 14.75 13.81 2.85
CA ASP A 94 14.35 13.06 1.65
C ASP A 94 12.83 12.98 1.51
N ALA A 95 12.08 13.23 2.60
CA ALA A 95 10.62 13.23 2.58
C ALA A 95 10.06 14.30 1.64
N GLN A 96 10.77 15.42 1.44
CA GLN A 96 10.39 16.44 0.45
C GLN A 96 10.46 15.90 -0.99
N ALA A 97 11.41 15.00 -1.28
CA ALA A 97 11.54 14.37 -2.59
C ALA A 97 10.50 13.26 -2.84
N SER A 98 9.76 12.84 -1.81
CA SER A 98 8.72 11.80 -1.92
C SER A 98 7.44 12.25 -2.63
N GLY A 99 7.34 13.53 -3.01
CA GLY A 99 6.21 14.09 -3.76
C GLY A 99 4.96 14.38 -2.92
N TRP A 100 5.06 14.28 -1.59
CA TRP A 100 3.98 14.66 -0.68
C TRP A 100 3.88 16.19 -0.63
N ARG A 101 2.66 16.72 -0.79
CA ARG A 101 2.43 18.14 -0.57
C ARG A 101 2.56 18.45 0.93
N ILE A 102 3.15 19.59 1.24
CA ILE A 102 3.28 20.08 2.63
C ILE A 102 1.89 20.18 3.28
N ASP A 103 0.88 20.61 2.51
CA ASP A 103 -0.51 20.71 2.96
C ASP A 103 -1.09 19.35 3.41
N ASP A 104 -0.83 18.28 2.64
CA ASP A 104 -1.32 16.93 2.95
C ASP A 104 -0.65 16.39 4.22
N LEU A 105 0.65 16.68 4.40
CA LEU A 105 1.38 16.32 5.60
C LEU A 105 0.84 17.06 6.83
N ALA A 106 0.59 18.37 6.71
CA ALA A 106 0.00 19.17 7.77
C ALA A 106 -1.40 18.67 8.17
N ALA A 107 -2.24 18.34 7.18
CA ALA A 107 -3.56 17.76 7.39
C ALA A 107 -3.49 16.42 8.14
N LEU A 108 -2.56 15.55 7.74
CA LEU A 108 -2.33 14.27 8.39
C LEU A 108 -1.85 14.46 9.84
N THR A 109 -0.89 15.35 10.07
CA THR A 109 -0.40 15.68 11.42
C THR A 109 -1.54 16.17 12.30
N ALA A 110 -2.35 17.12 11.83
CA ALA A 110 -3.50 17.63 12.58
C ALA A 110 -4.50 16.51 12.93
N THR A 111 -4.77 15.60 11.98
CA THR A 111 -5.64 14.45 12.18
C THR A 111 -5.09 13.49 13.25
N LEU A 112 -3.81 13.14 13.18
CA LEU A 112 -3.16 12.24 14.14
C LEU A 112 -3.11 12.85 15.54
N THR A 113 -2.79 14.14 15.65
CA THR A 113 -2.82 14.87 16.93
C THR A 113 -4.22 14.88 17.53
N TYR A 114 -5.26 15.10 16.70
CA TYR A 114 -6.64 15.06 17.16
C TYR A 114 -7.05 13.67 17.65
N LEU A 115 -6.74 12.62 16.89
CA LEU A 115 -7.00 11.24 17.31
C LEU A 115 -6.28 10.91 18.61
N ALA A 116 -5.01 11.29 18.75
CA ALA A 116 -4.24 11.09 19.98
C ALA A 116 -4.89 11.78 21.19
N SER A 117 -5.43 12.99 21.01
CA SER A 117 -6.16 13.71 22.07
C SER A 117 -7.47 13.04 22.49
N ARG A 118 -8.03 12.15 21.65
CA ARG A 118 -9.31 11.44 21.84
C ARG A 118 -9.11 9.95 22.13
N GLN A 119 -8.02 9.59 22.82
CA GLN A 119 -7.70 8.18 23.15
C GLN A 119 -7.56 7.28 21.92
N GLY A 120 -7.11 7.84 20.80
CA GLY A 120 -6.80 7.10 19.57
C GLY A 120 -7.99 6.84 18.65
N LYS A 121 -9.19 7.38 18.93
CA LYS A 121 -10.37 7.18 18.08
C LYS A 121 -11.21 8.46 17.96
N ALA A 122 -11.71 8.73 16.77
CA ALA A 122 -12.72 9.76 16.51
C ALA A 122 -13.58 9.34 15.32
N SER A 123 -14.81 9.86 15.25
CA SER A 123 -15.67 9.62 14.09
C SER A 123 -15.17 10.38 12.87
N ARG A 124 -15.46 9.86 11.67
CA ARG A 124 -15.10 10.52 10.40
C ARG A 124 -15.61 11.97 10.34
N GLY A 125 -16.84 12.20 10.75
CA GLY A 125 -17.45 13.54 10.72
C GLY A 125 -16.75 14.53 11.66
N GLU A 126 -16.22 14.09 12.80
CA GLU A 126 -15.44 14.96 13.68
C GLU A 126 -14.09 15.35 13.08
N VAL A 127 -13.41 14.39 12.44
CA VAL A 127 -12.14 14.65 11.75
C VAL A 127 -12.34 15.59 10.56
N GLU A 128 -13.38 15.37 9.76
CA GLU A 128 -13.71 16.25 8.62
C GLU A 128 -14.02 17.68 9.07
N ARG A 129 -14.80 17.85 10.16
CA ARG A 129 -15.06 19.19 10.73
C ARG A 129 -13.78 19.87 11.20
N LEU A 130 -12.92 19.15 11.91
CA LEU A 130 -11.62 19.69 12.35
C LEU A 130 -10.81 20.18 11.14
N LEU A 131 -10.63 19.33 10.13
CA LEU A 131 -9.85 19.66 8.94
C LEU A 131 -10.44 20.87 8.20
N SER A 132 -11.77 20.93 8.03
CA SER A 132 -12.45 22.06 7.39
C SER A 132 -12.32 23.40 8.13
N SER A 133 -11.97 23.37 9.41
CA SER A 133 -11.77 24.59 10.22
C SER A 133 -10.33 25.10 10.20
N LYS A 134 -9.39 24.31 9.67
CA LYS A 134 -7.93 24.56 9.74
C LYS A 134 -7.25 24.67 8.38
N LEU A 135 -7.86 24.12 7.32
CA LEU A 135 -7.40 24.09 5.93
C LEU A 135 -8.45 24.73 5.02
#